data_AF-A0A497N8U9-F1
#
_entry.id   AF-A0A497N8U9-F1
#
_cell.length_a   1.000
_cell.length_b   1.000
_cell.length_c   1.000
_cell.angle_alpha   90.00
_cell.angle_beta   90.00
_cell.angle_gamma   90.00
#
_symmetry.space_group_name_H-M   'P 1'
#
loop_
_entity.id
_entity.type
_entity.pdbx_description
1 polymer ?
#
loop_
_entity_poly.entity_id
_entity_poly.type
_entity_poly.pdbx_seq_one_letter_code
_entity_poly.pdbx_strand_id
1 'polypeptide(L)'
;IRLDYSNLSGSTNPSPSYTETVEKIVYIDFDVENLSSQTIHLVAIWVINGSQHQRFDASTTPSFDHYLSPGESKTIRFYYEWEEGVTYTFKLVTERGRIFITSATATMD
;
A
#
# COMPACT_ATOMS: atom_id res chain seq x y z
N ILE A 1 -6.64 10.83 -3.15
CA ILE A 1 -6.06 10.11 -2.01
C ILE A 1 -6.90 10.41 -0.78
N ARG A 2 -7.81 9.50 -0.46
CA ARG A 2 -8.51 9.45 0.82
C ARG A 2 -7.82 8.34 1.63
N LEU A 3 -7.43 8.63 2.87
CA LEU A 3 -6.62 7.75 3.71
C LEU A 3 -7.46 7.39 4.94
N ASP A 4 -8.28 6.34 4.86
CA ASP A 4 -9.18 5.97 5.97
C ASP A 4 -9.02 4.49 6.29
N TYR A 5 -8.16 3.99 7.19
CA TYR A 5 -8.21 2.56 7.54
C TYR A 5 -7.74 2.16 8.95
N SER A 6 -8.71 1.62 9.70
CA SER A 6 -8.55 0.46 10.59
C SER A 6 -9.76 -0.46 10.39
N ASN A 7 -9.54 -1.76 10.12
CA ASN A 7 -10.61 -2.77 10.15
C ASN A 7 -10.21 -3.82 11.20
N LEU A 8 -10.86 -3.75 12.36
CA LEU A 8 -10.79 -4.78 13.39
C LEU A 8 -11.87 -5.81 13.08
N SER A 9 -11.50 -7.02 12.64
CA SER A 9 -12.45 -8.14 12.54
C SER A 9 -12.38 -8.96 13.82
N GLY A 10 -13.51 -9.08 14.54
CA GLY A 10 -13.65 -9.92 15.73
C GLY A 10 -15.02 -10.62 15.80
N SER A 11 -15.10 -11.71 16.55
CA SER A 11 -16.35 -12.49 16.72
C SER A 11 -17.41 -11.75 17.53
N THR A 12 -18.67 -11.77 17.09
CA THR A 12 -19.77 -11.04 17.77
C THR A 12 -20.32 -11.73 19.03
N ASN A 13 -19.78 -12.89 19.45
CA ASN A 13 -20.23 -13.55 20.69
C ASN A 13 -19.23 -14.57 21.31
N PRO A 14 -18.17 -14.11 22.00
CA PRO A 14 -17.22 -15.00 22.64
C PRO A 14 -17.55 -15.34 24.11
N SER A 15 -17.08 -16.51 24.60
CA SER A 15 -17.21 -16.91 26.02
C SER A 15 -16.40 -16.00 26.96
N PRO A 16 -16.72 -15.91 28.27
CA PRO A 16 -16.09 -14.99 29.23
C PRO A 16 -14.56 -15.12 29.39
N SER A 17 -13.97 -16.20 28.88
CA SER A 17 -12.52 -16.50 28.92
C SER A 17 -11.85 -16.47 27.53
N TYR A 18 -12.54 -15.99 26.50
CA TYR A 18 -11.98 -15.85 25.16
C TYR A 18 -11.03 -14.66 25.07
N THR A 19 -9.82 -14.90 24.59
CA THR A 19 -8.88 -13.85 24.18
C THR A 19 -8.71 -13.97 22.66
N GLU A 20 -9.00 -12.90 21.93
CA GLU A 20 -8.73 -12.79 20.50
C GLU A 20 -7.49 -11.93 20.31
N THR A 21 -6.48 -12.45 19.62
CA THR A 21 -5.41 -11.61 19.08
C THR A 21 -5.96 -10.99 17.81
N VAL A 22 -6.45 -9.75 17.89
CA VAL A 22 -6.84 -9.00 16.70
C VAL A 22 -5.57 -8.50 16.03
N GLU A 23 -5.21 -9.07 14.88
CA GLU A 23 -4.06 -8.61 14.10
C GLU A 23 -4.34 -7.21 13.53
N LYS A 24 -3.46 -6.25 13.81
CA LYS A 24 -3.51 -4.92 13.17
C LYS A 24 -3.13 -5.09 11.71
N ILE A 25 -4.10 -5.05 10.81
CA ILE A 25 -3.83 -5.04 9.37
C ILE A 25 -3.44 -3.61 8.97
N VAL A 26 -2.15 -3.41 8.65
CA VAL A 26 -1.61 -2.10 8.23
C VAL A 26 -1.36 -2.10 6.73
N TYR A 27 -1.93 -1.12 6.03
CA TYR A 27 -1.76 -0.98 4.59
C TYR A 27 -1.85 0.47 4.14
N ILE A 28 -1.42 0.69 2.90
CA ILE A 28 -1.50 1.96 2.19
C ILE A 28 -2.33 1.74 0.94
N ASP A 29 -3.29 2.63 0.69
CA ASP A 29 -4.08 2.63 -0.54
C ASP A 29 -3.59 3.75 -1.47
N PHE A 30 -3.25 3.38 -2.70
CA PHE A 30 -2.84 4.29 -3.77
C PHE A 30 -3.93 4.40 -4.81
N ASP A 31 -4.54 5.58 -4.94
CA ASP A 31 -5.40 5.90 -6.06
C ASP A 31 -4.52 6.23 -7.27
N VAL A 32 -4.54 5.37 -8.28
CA VAL A 32 -3.73 5.50 -9.50
C VAL A 32 -4.62 5.55 -10.74
N GLU A 33 -4.22 6.36 -11.71
CA GLU A 33 -4.93 6.52 -12.98
C GLU A 33 -3.94 6.44 -14.16
N ASN A 34 -4.28 5.65 -15.17
CA ASN A 34 -3.51 5.58 -16.41
C ASN A 34 -4.05 6.54 -17.46
N LEU A 35 -3.47 7.74 -17.51
CA LEU A 35 -3.80 8.77 -18.50
C LEU A 35 -3.21 8.52 -19.90
N SER A 36 -2.49 7.42 -20.11
CA SER A 36 -1.84 7.13 -21.38
C SER A 36 -2.71 6.25 -22.28
N SER A 37 -2.40 6.24 -23.58
CA SER A 37 -3.07 5.38 -24.56
C SER A 37 -2.59 3.93 -24.55
N GLN A 38 -1.69 3.56 -23.63
CA GLN A 38 -1.08 2.23 -23.56
C GLN A 38 -1.24 1.66 -22.16
N THR A 39 -1.28 0.32 -22.05
CA THR A 39 -1.25 -0.34 -20.75
C THR A 39 0.04 0.01 -20.01
N ILE A 40 -0.08 0.37 -18.73
CA ILE A 40 1.05 0.59 -17.83
C ILE A 40 1.18 -0.62 -16.92
N HIS A 41 2.40 -1.12 -16.79
CA HIS A 41 2.76 -2.14 -15.83
C HIS A 41 3.60 -1.51 -14.71
N LEU A 42 3.07 -1.49 -13.50
CA LEU A 42 3.74 -1.11 -12.27
C LEU A 42 4.44 -2.35 -11.70
N VAL A 43 5.76 -2.37 -11.81
CA VAL A 43 6.60 -3.55 -11.53
C VAL A 43 7.19 -3.56 -10.13
N ALA A 44 7.22 -2.40 -9.47
CA ALA A 44 7.76 -2.30 -8.12
C ALA A 44 7.27 -1.06 -7.39
N ILE A 45 7.33 -1.12 -6.07
CA ILE A 45 7.24 0.03 -5.18
C ILE A 45 8.50 0.10 -4.32
N TRP A 46 9.05 1.31 -4.17
CA TRP A 46 10.01 1.61 -3.12
C TRP A 46 9.31 2.29 -1.95
N VAL A 47 9.59 1.82 -0.75
CA VAL A 47 9.20 2.46 0.50
C VAL A 47 10.46 3.02 1.15
N ILE A 48 10.45 4.33 1.43
CA ILE A 48 11.62 5.06 1.92
C ILE A 48 11.26 5.77 3.22
N ASN A 49 12.04 5.51 4.26
CA ASN A 49 11.98 6.18 5.55
C ASN A 49 13.40 6.59 5.97
N GLY A 50 13.70 7.90 5.88
CA GLY A 50 15.03 8.42 6.13
C GLY A 50 16.09 7.74 5.25
N SER A 51 17.03 7.02 5.87
CA SER A 51 18.08 6.26 5.17
C SER A 51 17.67 4.83 4.80
N GLN A 52 16.52 4.34 5.26
CA GLN A 52 16.03 3.00 4.96
C GLN A 52 15.24 3.01 3.65
N HIS A 53 15.64 2.15 2.72
CA HIS A 53 15.04 2.02 1.40
C HIS A 53 14.71 0.55 1.16
N GLN A 54 13.42 0.23 1.02
CA GLN A 54 12.95 -1.13 0.77
C GLN A 54 12.24 -1.20 -0.58
N ARG A 55 12.52 -2.22 -1.37
CA ARG A 55 11.87 -2.46 -2.67
C ARG A 55 11.01 -3.70 -2.60
N PHE A 56 9.81 -3.59 -3.15
CA PHE A 56 8.86 -4.69 -3.30
C PHE A 56 8.48 -4.84 -4.77
N ASP A 57 8.40 -6.07 -5.24
CA ASP A 57 8.04 -6.44 -6.61
C ASP A 57 7.22 -7.75 -6.63
N ALA A 58 7.02 -8.34 -7.80
CA ALA A 58 6.25 -9.58 -7.95
C ALA A 58 6.80 -10.76 -7.13
N SER A 59 8.08 -10.73 -6.74
CA SER A 59 8.76 -11.82 -6.02
C SER A 59 8.83 -11.63 -4.50
N THR A 60 8.43 -10.47 -3.98
CA THR A 60 8.50 -10.17 -2.55
C THR A 60 7.22 -10.54 -1.81
N THR A 61 7.26 -10.55 -0.48
CA THR A 61 6.08 -10.60 0.39
C THR A 61 6.15 -9.41 1.34
N PRO A 62 5.20 -8.46 1.28
CA PRO A 62 4.11 -8.32 0.29
C PRO A 62 4.62 -8.24 -1.16
N SER A 63 3.83 -8.72 -2.12
CA SER A 63 4.14 -8.57 -3.54
C SER A 63 3.57 -7.25 -4.09
N PHE A 64 4.20 -6.72 -5.13
CA PHE A 64 3.72 -5.54 -5.84
C PHE A 64 3.87 -5.73 -7.35
N ASP A 65 2.76 -6.00 -8.03
CA ASP A 65 2.71 -6.25 -9.47
C ASP A 65 1.32 -5.88 -10.02
N HIS A 66 1.22 -4.77 -10.76
CA HIS A 66 -0.08 -4.25 -11.17
C HIS A 66 -0.09 -3.72 -12.60
N TYR A 67 -1.12 -4.11 -13.35
CA TYR A 67 -1.42 -3.59 -14.67
C TYR A 67 -2.56 -2.59 -14.60
N LEU A 68 -2.44 -1.51 -15.39
CA LEU A 68 -3.48 -0.51 -15.61
C LEU A 68 -3.70 -0.34 -17.10
N SER A 69 -4.91 -0.63 -17.55
CA SER A 69 -5.35 -0.42 -18.93
C SER A 69 -5.44 1.08 -19.27
N PRO A 70 -5.44 1.47 -20.56
CA PRO A 70 -5.64 2.87 -20.94
C PRO A 70 -6.93 3.46 -20.34
N GLY A 71 -6.83 4.59 -19.65
CA GLY A 71 -7.96 5.28 -18.99
C GLY A 71 -8.46 4.60 -17.70
N GLU A 72 -7.80 3.55 -17.22
CA GLU A 72 -8.20 2.87 -15.98
C GLU A 72 -7.79 3.67 -14.75
N SER A 73 -8.72 3.80 -13.81
CA SER A 73 -8.48 4.25 -12.44
C SER A 73 -8.66 3.09 -11.47
N LYS A 74 -7.71 2.91 -10.56
CA LYS A 74 -7.69 1.78 -9.63
C LYS A 74 -7.12 2.20 -8.28
N THR A 75 -7.68 1.67 -7.20
CA THR A 75 -7.07 1.74 -5.87
C THR A 75 -6.20 0.49 -5.67
N ILE A 76 -4.90 0.70 -5.48
CA ILE A 76 -3.93 -0.35 -5.19
C ILE A 76 -3.69 -0.39 -3.68
N ARG A 77 -4.02 -1.52 -3.05
CA ARG A 77 -3.73 -1.77 -1.64
C ARG A 77 -2.38 -2.45 -1.49
N PHE A 78 -1.50 -1.83 -0.72
CA PHE A 78 -0.19 -2.38 -0.39
C PHE A 78 -0.09 -2.60 1.12
N TYR A 79 0.00 -3.87 1.53
CA TYR A 79 0.14 -4.25 2.92
C TYR A 79 1.56 -3.98 3.40
N TYR A 80 1.74 -2.98 4.26
CA TYR A 80 3.04 -2.61 4.77
C TYR A 80 2.88 -2.01 6.15
N GLU A 81 3.67 -2.53 7.08
CA GLU A 81 3.75 -2.01 8.45
C GLU A 81 4.58 -0.73 8.46
N TRP A 82 3.92 0.41 8.27
CA TRP A 82 4.51 1.72 8.51
C TRP A 82 4.27 2.21 9.94
N GLU A 83 5.26 2.91 10.48
CA GLU A 83 5.19 3.52 11.80
C GLU A 83 4.33 4.77 11.78
N GLU A 84 3.51 4.91 12.80
CA GLU A 84 2.58 5.99 12.93
C GLU A 84 3.25 7.33 13.27
N GLY A 85 2.71 8.43 12.77
CA GLY A 85 3.31 9.76 12.90
C GLY A 85 4.58 9.96 12.05
N VAL A 86 5.04 8.92 11.35
CA VAL A 86 6.22 8.98 10.49
C VAL A 86 5.82 9.23 9.04
N THR A 87 6.56 10.11 8.37
CA THR A 87 6.40 10.39 6.94
C THR A 87 7.27 9.44 6.11
N TYR A 88 6.62 8.67 5.24
CA TYR A 88 7.26 7.80 4.27
C TYR A 88 7.22 8.41 2.88
N THR A 89 8.22 8.10 2.06
CA THR A 89 8.21 8.39 0.63
C THR A 89 8.05 7.09 -0.15
N PHE A 90 7.11 7.08 -1.08
CA PHE A 90 6.78 5.96 -1.94
C PHE A 90 7.18 6.27 -3.38
N LYS A 91 7.85 5.32 -4.03
CA LYS A 91 8.16 5.43 -5.47
C LYS A 91 7.56 4.25 -6.22
N LEU A 92 6.55 4.50 -7.03
CA LEU A 92 5.96 3.49 -7.92
C LEU A 92 6.76 3.48 -9.22
N VAL A 93 7.25 2.30 -9.60
CA VAL A 93 8.13 2.10 -10.75
C VAL A 93 7.38 1.36 -11.84
N THR A 94 7.38 1.89 -13.05
CA THR A 94 6.85 1.20 -14.22
C THR A 94 7.90 0.30 -14.86
N GLU A 95 7.48 -0.71 -15.62
CA GLU A 95 8.38 -1.57 -16.41
C GLU A 95 9.32 -0.76 -17.33
N ARG A 96 8.84 0.39 -17.82
CA ARG A 96 9.61 1.32 -18.68
C ARG A 96 10.53 2.26 -17.90
N GLY A 97 10.69 2.06 -16.60
CA GLY A 97 11.57 2.86 -15.75
C GLY A 97 11.03 4.25 -15.39
N ARG A 98 9.75 4.55 -15.64
CA ARG A 98 9.14 5.78 -15.12
C ARG A 98 8.89 5.62 -13.63
N ILE A 99 9.09 6.70 -12.88
CA ILE A 99 8.97 6.72 -11.43
C ILE A 99 7.96 7.79 -11.03
N PHE A 100 6.94 7.40 -10.28
CA PHE A 100 5.98 8.30 -9.63
C PHE A 100 6.30 8.35 -8.15
N ILE A 101 6.46 9.56 -7.61
CA ILE A 101 6.87 9.77 -6.22
C ILE A 101 5.73 10.43 -5.47
N THR A 102 5.41 9.89 -4.30
CA THR A 102 4.48 10.51 -3.36
C THR A 102 5.01 10.33 -1.93
N SER A 103 4.52 11.14 -0.99
CA SER A 103 4.86 11.02 0.42
C SER A 103 3.58 11.07 1.24
N ALA A 104 3.53 10.30 2.31
CA ALA A 104 2.40 10.28 3.23
C ALA A 104 2.88 10.06 4.66
N THR A 105 2.18 10.66 5.60
CA THR A 105 2.36 10.44 7.04
C THR A 105 1.31 9.45 7.51
N ALA A 106 1.72 8.40 8.20
CA ALA A 106 0.78 7.48 8.83
C ALA A 106 0.05 8.20 9.98
N THR A 107 -1.28 8.16 10.02
CA THR A 107 -2.10 8.82 11.03
C THR A 107 -2.70 7.81 12.01
N MET A 108 -2.75 8.19 13.30
CA MET A 108 -3.64 7.58 14.31
C MET A 108 -5.07 8.01 13.94
N ASP A 109 -5.98 7.05 13.81
CA ASP A 109 -7.42 7.33 13.97
C ASP A 109 -7.79 7.21 15.45
#